data_AF-A0A1T5HKI5-F1
#
_entry.id   AF-A0A1T5HKI5-F1
#
_cell.length_a   1.000
_cell.length_b   1.000
_cell.length_c   1.000
_cell.angle_alpha   90.00
_cell.angle_beta   90.00
_cell.angle_gamma   90.00
#
_symmetry.space_group_name_H-M   'P 1'
#
loop_
_entity.id
_entity.type
_entity.pdbx_description
1 polymer ?
#
loop_
_entity_poly.entity_id
_entity_poly.type
_entity_poly.pdbx_seq_one_letter_code
_entity_poly.pdbx_strand_id
1 'polypeptide(L)'
;MPEYTGKLNFYLSAVDSILKAADDKPTIGILLCRDKNNVEAEFALRDINKPMGISEFKFTEMLPENLRESFPTIEEIESELKNIENE
;
A
#
# COMPACT_ATOMS: atom_id res chain seq x y z
N MET A 1 10.90 2.29 10.23
CA MET A 1 9.44 2.03 10.05
C MET A 1 8.49 2.98 10.80
N PRO A 2 8.78 3.51 12.01
CA PRO A 2 7.84 4.29 12.81
C PRO A 2 7.19 5.49 12.11
N GLU A 3 7.95 6.23 11.30
CA GLU A 3 7.45 7.40 10.57
C GLU A 3 6.30 7.04 9.61
N TYR A 4 6.38 5.89 8.93
CA TYR A 4 5.36 5.43 8.00
C TYR A 4 4.05 5.07 8.71
N THR A 5 4.15 4.50 9.91
CA THR A 5 2.98 4.23 10.74
C THR A 5 2.28 5.52 11.17
N GLY A 6 3.04 6.55 11.55
CA GLY A 6 2.49 7.87 11.87
C GLY A 6 1.77 8.51 10.70
N LYS A 7 2.38 8.49 9.50
CA LYS A 7 1.75 8.97 8.26
C LYS A 7 0.49 8.18 7.92
N LEU A 8 0.52 6.85 8.02
CA LEU A 8 -0.64 6.01 7.74
C LEU A 8 -1.79 6.32 8.70
N ASN A 9 -1.52 6.45 10.00
CA ASN A 9 -2.53 6.81 10.99
C ASN A 9 -3.16 8.19 10.71
N PHE A 10 -2.35 9.16 10.28
CA PHE A 10 -2.85 10.45 9.81
C PHE A 10 -3.81 10.29 8.63
N TYR A 11 -3.41 9.54 7.60
CA TYR A 11 -4.26 9.33 6.42
C TYR A 11 -5.55 8.58 6.74
N LEU A 12 -5.52 7.55 7.58
CA LEU A 12 -6.75 6.89 8.03
C LEU A 12 -7.68 7.86 8.74
N SER A 13 -7.15 8.80 9.53
CA SER A 13 -7.95 9.85 10.17
C SER A 13 -8.55 10.83 9.18
N ALA A 14 -7.78 11.23 8.17
CA ALA A 14 -8.29 12.08 7.11
C ALA A 14 -9.40 11.38 6.31
N VAL A 15 -9.19 10.12 5.90
CA VAL A 15 -10.19 9.35 5.14
C VAL A 15 -11.46 9.15 5.96
N ASP A 16 -11.35 8.72 7.22
CA ASP A 16 -12.48 8.55 8.13
C ASP A 16 -13.27 9.87 8.34
N SER A 17 -12.62 11.04 8.20
CA SER A 17 -13.26 12.33 8.45
C SER A 17 -13.80 13.02 7.20
N ILE A 18 -13.17 12.79 6.04
CA ILE A 18 -13.42 13.55 4.81
C ILE A 18 -14.22 12.73 3.80
N LEU A 19 -13.96 11.43 3.69
CA LEU A 19 -14.48 10.59 2.61
C LEU A 19 -15.52 9.57 3.08
N LYS A 20 -15.40 9.14 4.32
CA LYS A 20 -16.22 8.07 4.89
C LYS A 20 -17.69 8.49 4.99
N ALA A 21 -18.58 7.67 4.45
CA ALA A 21 -20.03 7.82 4.60
C ALA A 21 -20.52 7.32 5.97
N ALA A 22 -21.77 7.64 6.32
CA ALA A 22 -22.33 7.31 7.63
C ALA A 22 -22.46 5.78 7.88
N ASP A 23 -22.63 5.00 6.82
CA ASP A 23 -22.79 3.54 6.83
C ASP A 23 -21.48 2.77 6.62
N ASP A 24 -20.39 3.47 6.30
CA ASP A 24 -19.08 2.84 6.10
C ASP A 24 -18.49 2.30 7.41
N LYS A 25 -17.76 1.18 7.29
CA LYS A 25 -16.93 0.65 8.38
C LYS A 25 -15.66 1.50 8.56
N PRO A 26 -14.95 1.37 9.70
CA PRO A 26 -13.66 2.05 9.89
C PRO A 26 -12.69 1.74 8.74
N THR A 27 -11.97 2.76 8.27
CA THR A 27 -10.97 2.60 7.21
C THR A 27 -9.84 1.68 7.68
N ILE A 28 -9.45 0.71 6.84
CA ILE A 28 -8.38 -0.24 7.15
C ILE A 28 -7.09 0.22 6.49
N GLY A 29 -6.03 0.39 7.28
CA GLY A 29 -4.69 0.71 6.76
C GLY A 29 -3.87 -0.54 6.51
N ILE A 30 -3.18 -0.61 5.37
CA ILE A 30 -2.21 -1.66 5.09
C ILE A 30 -0.86 -1.01 4.82
N LEU A 31 0.14 -1.38 5.62
CA LEU A 31 1.53 -0.99 5.39
C LEU A 31 2.28 -2.15 4.75
N LEU A 32 2.80 -1.92 3.55
CA LEU A 32 3.64 -2.89 2.83
C LEU A 32 5.12 -2.64 3.16
N CYS A 33 5.81 -3.66 3.65
CA CYS A 33 7.22 -3.59 4.02
C CYS A 33 8.05 -4.58 3.20
N ARG A 34 9.26 -4.17 2.78
CA ARG A 34 10.18 -5.03 2.02
C ARG A 34 10.68 -6.20 2.86
N ASP A 35 10.83 -5.96 4.15
CA ASP A 35 11.18 -6.96 5.15
C ASP A 35 10.30 -6.69 6.38
N LYS A 36 9.80 -7.76 7.00
CA LYS A 36 8.92 -7.68 8.17
C LYS A 36 9.75 -7.90 9.43
N ASN A 37 10.47 -6.85 9.85
CA ASN A 37 11.02 -6.80 11.21
C ASN A 37 9.87 -6.66 12.22
N ASN A 38 9.32 -7.82 12.63
CA ASN A 38 8.13 -7.93 13.47
C ASN A 38 8.22 -7.11 14.76
N VAL A 39 9.41 -6.95 15.34
CA VAL A 39 9.61 -6.24 16.61
C VAL A 39 9.38 -4.73 16.45
N GLU A 40 10.07 -4.07 15.52
CA GLU A 40 9.91 -2.63 15.28
C GLU A 40 8.49 -2.28 14.82
N ALA A 41 7.91 -3.14 13.99
CA ALA A 41 6.51 -3.09 13.57
C ALA A 41 5.53 -3.16 14.75
N GLU A 42 5.69 -4.15 15.63
CA GLU A 42 4.81 -4.35 16.78
C GLU A 42 4.90 -3.17 17.75
N PHE A 43 6.11 -2.68 18.04
CA PHE A 43 6.29 -1.50 18.89
C PHE A 43 5.68 -0.23 18.28
N ALA A 44 5.77 -0.05 16.96
CA ALA A 44 5.17 1.10 16.28
C ALA A 44 3.63 1.05 16.26
N LEU A 45 3.04 -0.15 16.32
CA LEU A 45 1.58 -0.34 16.28
C LEU A 45 0.92 -0.45 17.65
N ARG A 46 1.68 -0.77 18.71
CA ARG A 46 1.15 -1.15 20.03
C ARG A 46 0.11 -0.19 20.59
N ASP A 47 0.29 1.11 20.41
CA ASP A 47 -0.60 2.14 20.96
C ASP A 47 -1.55 2.76 19.92
N ILE A 48 -1.63 2.20 18.71
CA ILE A 48 -2.51 2.71 17.67
C ILE A 48 -3.83 1.95 17.65
N ASN A 49 -4.90 2.67 17.96
CA ASN A 49 -6.24 2.13 18.11
C ASN A 49 -7.04 2.02 16.79
N LYS A 50 -6.40 2.29 15.64
CA LYS A 50 -7.04 2.18 14.32
C LYS A 50 -6.76 0.83 13.68
N PRO A 51 -7.68 0.27 12.88
CA PRO A 51 -7.46 -1.01 12.22
C PRO A 51 -6.35 -0.87 11.17
N MET A 52 -5.19 -1.46 11.48
CA MET A 52 -4.03 -1.43 10.61
C MET A 52 -3.34 -2.80 10.57
N GLY A 53 -2.91 -3.19 9.38
CA GLY A 53 -2.14 -4.41 9.13
C GLY A 53 -0.77 -4.11 8.52
N ILE A 54 0.20 -4.96 8.81
CA ILE A 54 1.52 -4.94 8.17
C ILE A 54 1.67 -6.23 7.37
N SER A 55 1.96 -6.07 6.08
CA SER A 55 2.31 -7.19 5.21
C SER A 55 3.72 -7.00 4.67
N GLU A 56 4.45 -8.09 4.63
CA GLU A 56 5.63 -8.15 3.78
C GLU A 56 5.17 -8.23 2.33
N PHE A 57 5.86 -7.53 1.43
CA PHE A 57 5.65 -7.71 0.00
C PHE A 57 6.83 -8.47 -0.59
N LYS A 58 6.52 -9.50 -1.40
CA LYS A 58 7.52 -10.31 -2.07
C LYS A 58 7.59 -9.90 -3.52
N PHE A 59 8.79 -9.58 -4.00
CA PHE A 59 9.03 -9.49 -5.43
C PHE A 59 8.99 -10.89 -6.02
N THR A 60 8.17 -11.07 -7.05
CA THR A 60 8.24 -12.25 -7.90
C THR A 60 9.24 -11.96 -9.02
N GLU A 61 10.22 -12.84 -9.21
CA GLU A 61 11.20 -12.69 -10.29
C GLU A 61 10.58 -12.94 -11.67
N MET A 62 9.46 -13.68 -11.71
CA MET A 62 8.68 -13.92 -12.92
C MET A 62 7.20 -13.68 -12.67
N LEU A 63 6.54 -13.02 -13.63
CA LEU A 63 5.10 -12.85 -13.63
C LEU A 63 4.42 -14.23 -13.80
N PRO A 64 3.51 -14.63 -12.90
CA PRO A 64 2.76 -15.88 -13.03
C PRO A 64 2.04 -15.98 -14.38
N GLU A 65 2.00 -17.17 -14.98
CA GLU A 65 1.38 -17.38 -16.29
C GLU A 65 -0.08 -16.93 -16.35
N ASN A 66 -0.83 -17.17 -15.28
CA ASN A 66 -2.23 -16.79 -15.17
C ASN A 66 -2.46 -15.28 -15.08
N LEU A 67 -1.41 -14.47 -14.90
CA LEU A 67 -1.47 -13.01 -14.87
C LEU A 67 -0.88 -12.37 -16.12
N ARG A 68 -0.16 -13.12 -16.97
CA ARG A 68 0.48 -12.58 -18.18
C ARG A 68 -0.50 -11.88 -19.12
N GLU A 69 -1.69 -12.45 -19.30
CA GLU A 69 -2.72 -11.88 -20.19
C GLU A 69 -3.38 -10.62 -19.62
N SER A 70 -3.27 -10.37 -18.31
CA SER A 70 -3.84 -9.19 -17.64
C SER A 70 -2.83 -8.05 -17.47
N PHE A 71 -1.57 -8.26 -17.83
CA PHE A 71 -0.53 -7.26 -17.74
C PHE A 71 -0.17 -6.74 -19.14
N PRO A 72 0.10 -5.44 -19.28
CA PRO A 72 0.57 -4.86 -20.54
C PRO A 72 1.94 -5.43 -20.93
N THR A 73 2.26 -5.39 -22.21
CA THR A 73 3.59 -5.78 -22.68
C THR A 73 4.65 -4.74 -22.30
N ILE A 74 5.92 -5.12 -22.38
CA ILE A 74 7.03 -4.20 -22.07
C ILE A 74 7.00 -3.00 -23.03
N GLU A 75 6.71 -3.25 -24.31
CA GLU A 75 6.64 -2.21 -25.33
C GLU A 75 5.52 -1.20 -25.07
N GLU A 76 4.35 -1.68 -24.62
CA GLU A 76 3.22 -0.83 -24.24
C GLU A 76 3.58 0.05 -23.04
N ILE A 77 4.21 -0.51 -22.00
CA ILE A 77 4.68 0.25 -20.84
C ILE A 77 5.67 1.33 -21.25
N GLU A 78 6.68 1.00 -22.07
CA GLU A 78 7.68 1.96 -22.53
C GLU A 78 7.07 3.09 -23.38
N SER A 79 6.08 2.77 -24.21
CA SER A 79 5.37 3.76 -25.02
C SER A 79 4.59 4.75 -24.14
N GLU A 80 3.84 4.24 -23.16
CA GLU A 80 3.07 5.09 -22.24
C GLU A 80 3.98 5.96 -21.36
N LEU A 81 5.10 5.42 -20.86
CA LEU A 81 6.07 6.20 -20.09
C LEU A 81 6.67 7.34 -20.92
N LYS A 82 7.01 7.09 -22.18
CA LYS A 82 7.49 8.16 -23.09
C LYS A 82 6.42 9.22 -23.33
N ASN A 83 5.15 8.84 -23.42
CA ASN A 83 4.08 9.82 -23.59
C ASN A 83 3.96 10.74 -22.36
N ILE A 84 4.09 10.20 -21.15
CA ILE A 84 4.07 10.97 -19.89
C ILE A 84 5.28 11.91 -19.77
N GLU A 85 6.45 11.52 -20.27
CA GLU A 85 7.66 12.36 -20.26
C GLU A 85 7.61 13.53 -21.27
N ASN A 86 6.71 13.46 -22.26
CA ASN A 86 6.56 14.47 -23.30
C ASN A 86 5.38 15.44 -23.06
N GLU A 87 4.71 15.36 -21.90
CA GLU A 87 3.76 16.35 -21.37
C GLU A 87 4.40 17.25 -20.30
#